data_AF-A0A0L0CMR8-F1
#
_entry.id   AF-A0A0L0CMR8-F1
#
_cell.length_a   1.000
_cell.length_b   1.000
_cell.length_c   1.000
_cell.angle_alpha   90.00
_cell.angle_beta   90.00
_cell.angle_gamma   90.00
#
_symmetry.space_group_name_H-M   'P 1'
#
loop_
_entity.id
_entity.type
_entity.pdbx_description
1 polymer ?
#
loop_
_entity_poly.entity_id
_entity_poly.type
_entity_poly.pdbx_seq_one_letter_code
_entity_poly.pdbx_strand_id
1 'polypeptide(L)'
;MPVRKYRHETREVNCCMKYVLFVCNTLLWMTGLIILAAGIWAWNEKDTFSNLNKLTLLVLDPAFVLICIGSCAFLIGFTGSVGALRENTCLLATFILLVCVLLVVEVCFGVMYLVLKDKGWIKDQATEGLRAFIIHYREDPDQQNLIDWIQEDWLQCCGIDGPKDWDSNNYFNCSSYAIGSREACGVPFSCCRRQSHELIKNKQCGYDVRKEGYSFEISKIIYEKGCVQAGEEWMERNLIIISTSAIITIFFQILFIIFTQNLRAEINAQKSKWH
;
A
#
# COMPACT_ATOMS: atom_id res chain seq x y z
N MET A 1 -32.30 8.47 62.14
CA MET A 1 -32.05 7.61 60.96
C MET A 1 -31.74 8.51 59.77
N PRO A 2 -30.52 8.50 59.20
CA PRO A 2 -30.29 9.23 57.97
C PRO A 2 -30.86 8.43 56.80
N VAL A 3 -31.77 9.05 56.05
CA VAL A 3 -32.34 8.51 54.83
C VAL A 3 -31.21 8.36 53.81
N ARG A 4 -30.81 7.12 53.52
CA ARG A 4 -29.89 6.78 52.41
C ARG A 4 -30.61 7.13 51.11
N LYS A 5 -30.36 8.33 50.58
CA LYS A 5 -30.71 8.69 49.20
C LYS A 5 -29.92 7.76 48.28
N TYR A 6 -30.59 6.74 47.73
CA TYR A 6 -30.07 5.99 46.60
C TYR A 6 -30.07 6.96 45.41
N ARG A 7 -28.93 7.64 45.20
CA ARG A 7 -28.68 8.40 43.98
C ARG A 7 -28.61 7.36 42.86
N HIS A 8 -29.62 7.33 41.99
CA HIS A 8 -29.50 6.68 40.70
C HIS A 8 -28.35 7.40 39.97
N GLU A 9 -27.14 6.86 40.06
CA GLU A 9 -26.03 7.30 39.22
C GLU A 9 -26.32 6.81 37.80
N THR A 10 -26.96 7.67 37.01
CA THR A 10 -26.95 7.61 35.56
C THR A 10 -25.52 7.39 35.09
N ARG A 11 -25.29 6.37 34.25
CA ARG A 11 -23.99 6.09 33.61
C ARG A 11 -23.38 7.41 33.10
N GLU A 12 -22.21 7.77 33.64
CA GLU A 12 -21.50 9.02 33.29
C GLU A 12 -20.73 8.92 31.98
N VAL A 13 -20.71 7.72 31.36
CA VAL A 13 -20.03 7.49 30.08
C VAL A 13 -20.89 8.00 28.92
N ASN A 14 -20.32 8.83 28.06
CA ASN A 14 -21.03 9.38 26.90
C ASN A 14 -21.39 8.26 25.90
N CYS A 15 -22.67 7.90 25.91
CA CYS A 15 -23.23 6.80 25.12
C CYS A 15 -22.96 6.96 23.62
N CYS A 16 -23.14 8.17 23.08
CA CYS A 16 -22.91 8.46 21.67
C CYS A 16 -21.46 8.15 21.28
N MET A 17 -20.52 8.64 22.08
CA MET A 17 -19.09 8.48 21.86
C MET A 17 -18.64 7.02 21.93
N LYS A 18 -19.17 6.26 22.89
CA LYS A 18 -18.93 4.82 23.00
C LYS A 18 -19.39 4.06 21.74
N TYR A 19 -20.61 4.33 21.27
CA TYR A 19 -21.16 3.64 20.11
C TYR A 19 -20.49 4.07 18.80
N VAL A 20 -20.12 5.34 18.65
CA VAL A 20 -19.35 5.81 17.50
C VAL A 20 -18.00 5.10 17.43
N LEU A 21 -17.25 5.06 18.55
CA LEU A 21 -15.97 4.34 18.61
C LEU A 21 -16.16 2.84 18.34
N PHE A 22 -17.19 2.22 18.90
CA PHE A 22 -17.47 0.80 18.68
C PHE A 22 -17.77 0.50 17.21
N VAL A 23 -18.68 1.25 16.57
CA VAL A 23 -19.08 1.01 15.18
C VAL A 23 -17.92 1.26 14.22
N CYS A 24 -17.23 2.39 14.33
CA CYS A 24 -16.09 2.71 13.46
C CYS A 24 -14.98 1.65 13.57
N ASN A 25 -14.62 1.24 14.79
CA ASN A 25 -13.58 0.23 14.99
C ASN A 25 -14.03 -1.17 14.56
N THR A 26 -15.32 -1.49 14.65
CA THR A 26 -15.86 -2.77 14.15
C THR A 26 -15.78 -2.84 12.63
N LEU A 27 -16.09 -1.75 11.92
CA LEU A 27 -15.94 -1.69 10.47
C LEU A 27 -14.46 -1.84 10.06
N LEU A 28 -13.54 -1.17 10.76
CA LEU A 28 -12.10 -1.33 10.55
C LEU A 28 -11.65 -2.77 10.82
N TRP A 29 -12.15 -3.38 11.89
CA TRP A 29 -11.83 -4.75 12.26
C TRP A 29 -12.27 -5.77 11.19
N MET A 30 -13.51 -5.65 10.69
CA MET A 30 -14.02 -6.52 9.62
C MET A 30 -13.25 -6.33 8.32
N THR A 31 -12.93 -5.07 7.97
CA THR A 31 -12.14 -4.77 6.77
C THR A 31 -10.72 -5.35 6.89
N GLY A 32 -10.08 -5.19 8.05
CA GLY A 32 -8.77 -5.76 8.34
C GLY A 32 -8.77 -7.29 8.25
N LEU A 33 -9.83 -7.95 8.73
CA LEU A 33 -9.98 -9.41 8.62
C LEU A 33 -10.08 -9.86 7.16
N ILE A 34 -10.86 -9.16 6.32
CA ILE A 34 -11.00 -9.48 4.89
C ILE A 34 -9.66 -9.31 4.17
N ILE A 35 -8.96 -8.19 4.39
CA ILE A 35 -7.65 -7.92 3.79
C ILE A 35 -6.62 -8.97 4.23
N LEU A 36 -6.60 -9.30 5.52
CA LEU A 36 -5.68 -10.31 6.07
C LEU A 36 -5.96 -11.69 5.47
N ALA A 37 -7.23 -12.09 5.36
CA ALA A 37 -7.61 -13.36 4.76
C ALA A 37 -7.20 -13.42 3.27
N ALA A 38 -7.43 -12.34 2.51
CA ALA A 38 -7.01 -12.25 1.12
C ALA A 38 -5.47 -12.32 0.98
N GLY A 39 -4.72 -11.63 1.84
CA GLY A 39 -3.26 -11.67 1.85
C GLY A 39 -2.71 -13.07 2.18
N ILE A 40 -3.26 -13.74 3.20
CA ILE A 40 -2.87 -15.11 3.56
C ILE A 40 -3.21 -16.09 2.44
N TRP A 41 -4.37 -15.94 1.82
CA TRP A 41 -4.77 -16.79 0.69
C TRP A 41 -3.82 -16.62 -0.50
N ALA A 42 -3.52 -15.37 -0.90
CA ALA A 42 -2.56 -15.08 -1.96
C ALA A 42 -1.15 -15.61 -1.63
N TRP A 43 -0.71 -15.47 -0.39
CA TRP A 43 0.58 -15.98 0.07
C TRP A 43 0.68 -17.50 0.01
N ASN A 44 -0.38 -18.22 0.34
CA ASN A 44 -0.39 -19.69 0.33
C ASN A 44 -0.46 -20.28 -1.09
N GLU A 45 -1.11 -19.59 -2.02
CA GLU A 45 -1.18 -20.02 -3.43
C GLU A 45 0.21 -19.94 -4.10
N LYS A 46 1.08 -19.04 -3.63
CA LYS A 46 2.50 -19.09 -3.95
C LYS A 46 3.09 -20.30 -3.23
N ASP A 47 3.37 -21.39 -3.95
CA ASP A 47 4.10 -22.57 -3.46
C ASP A 47 5.49 -22.16 -2.88
N THR A 48 5.52 -21.62 -1.67
CA THR A 48 6.67 -20.89 -1.12
C THR A 48 7.45 -21.77 -0.14
N PHE A 49 8.15 -22.77 -0.67
CA PHE A 49 9.22 -23.46 0.07
C PHE A 49 10.63 -23.24 -0.52
N SER A 50 10.77 -22.53 -1.64
CA SER A 50 12.07 -22.45 -2.34
C SER A 50 12.87 -21.15 -2.16
N ASN A 51 12.30 -20.04 -1.65
CA ASN A 51 12.97 -18.73 -1.74
C ASN A 51 12.96 -17.87 -0.45
N LEU A 52 13.20 -18.46 0.71
CA LEU A 52 13.37 -17.72 1.99
C LEU A 52 14.69 -16.91 2.10
N ASN A 53 15.53 -16.89 1.06
CA ASN A 53 16.89 -16.35 1.14
C ASN A 53 17.06 -14.87 0.76
N LYS A 54 15.99 -14.12 0.47
CA LYS A 54 16.09 -12.69 0.15
C LYS A 54 15.00 -11.87 0.85
N LEU A 55 15.30 -11.38 2.06
CA LEU A 55 14.43 -10.49 2.85
C LEU A 55 13.98 -9.24 2.07
N THR A 56 14.81 -8.74 1.14
CA THR A 56 14.50 -7.56 0.32
C THR A 56 13.40 -7.82 -0.71
N LEU A 57 13.29 -9.05 -1.24
CA LEU A 57 12.20 -9.42 -2.16
C LEU A 57 10.87 -9.64 -1.42
N LEU A 58 10.94 -10.00 -0.14
CA LEU A 58 9.76 -10.27 0.69
C LEU A 58 8.89 -9.02 0.90
N VAL A 59 9.52 -7.86 1.10
CA VAL A 59 8.80 -6.58 1.34
C VAL A 59 8.21 -6.00 0.05
N LEU A 60 8.78 -6.36 -1.10
CA LEU A 60 8.28 -5.97 -2.42
C LEU A 60 7.13 -6.87 -2.90
N ASP A 61 6.83 -7.96 -2.18
CA ASP A 61 5.73 -8.86 -2.51
C ASP A 61 4.37 -8.25 -2.14
N PRO A 62 3.46 -8.05 -3.11
CA PRO A 62 2.14 -7.48 -2.84
C PRO A 62 1.33 -8.26 -1.78
N ALA A 63 1.43 -9.59 -1.76
CA ALA A 63 0.68 -10.42 -0.81
C ALA A 63 1.19 -10.22 0.63
N PHE A 64 2.51 -10.11 0.83
CA PHE A 64 3.09 -9.85 2.15
C PHE A 64 2.66 -8.48 2.69
N VAL A 65 2.66 -7.45 1.84
CA VAL A 65 2.20 -6.10 2.21
C VAL A 65 0.74 -6.12 2.65
N LEU A 66 -0.13 -6.87 1.94
CA LEU A 66 -1.53 -7.05 2.34
C LEU A 66 -1.67 -7.73 3.71
N ILE A 67 -0.85 -8.75 4.01
CA ILE A 67 -0.84 -9.40 5.34
C ILE A 67 -0.46 -8.40 6.43
N CYS A 68 0.58 -7.59 6.22
CA CYS A 68 1.01 -6.58 7.19
C CYS A 68 -0.09 -5.54 7.45
N ILE A 69 -0.64 -4.94 6.38
CA ILE A 69 -1.70 -3.93 6.48
C ILE A 69 -2.95 -4.52 7.14
N GLY A 70 -3.39 -5.71 6.71
CA GLY A 70 -4.54 -6.42 7.27
C GLY A 70 -4.36 -6.75 8.74
N SER A 71 -3.17 -7.20 9.15
CA SER A 71 -2.84 -7.50 10.55
C SER A 71 -2.89 -6.24 11.42
N CYS A 72 -2.28 -5.14 10.96
CA CYS A 72 -2.33 -3.86 11.68
C CYS A 72 -3.77 -3.35 11.84
N ALA A 73 -4.56 -3.34 10.76
CA ALA A 73 -5.96 -2.92 10.78
C ALA A 73 -6.81 -3.82 11.70
N PHE A 74 -6.60 -5.13 11.65
CA PHE A 74 -7.28 -6.09 12.52
C PHE A 74 -6.98 -5.82 14.01
N LEU A 75 -5.71 -5.65 14.38
CA LEU A 75 -5.31 -5.41 15.78
C LEU A 75 -5.85 -4.09 16.32
N ILE A 76 -5.80 -3.02 15.53
CA ILE A 76 -6.33 -1.71 15.89
C ILE A 76 -7.85 -1.78 16.04
N GLY A 77 -8.55 -2.33 15.04
CA GLY A 77 -10.00 -2.47 15.09
C GLY A 77 -10.47 -3.36 16.25
N PHE A 78 -9.79 -4.47 16.52
CA PHE A 78 -10.10 -5.39 17.62
C PHE A 78 -9.93 -4.72 18.99
N THR A 79 -8.77 -4.09 19.23
CA THR A 79 -8.50 -3.43 20.52
C THR A 79 -9.43 -2.24 20.76
N GLY A 80 -9.73 -1.45 19.72
CA GLY A 80 -10.66 -0.33 19.81
C GLY A 80 -12.11 -0.75 20.06
N SER A 81 -12.62 -1.74 19.30
CA SER A 81 -14.01 -2.20 19.42
C SER A 81 -14.27 -2.94 20.74
N VAL A 82 -13.45 -3.93 21.09
CA VAL A 82 -13.59 -4.69 22.33
C VAL A 82 -13.29 -3.81 23.54
N GLY A 83 -12.30 -2.92 23.44
CA GLY A 83 -11.99 -1.93 24.48
C GLY A 83 -13.18 -1.03 24.79
N ALA A 84 -13.84 -0.50 23.76
CA ALA A 84 -15.02 0.34 23.93
C ALA A 84 -16.23 -0.44 24.47
N LEU A 85 -16.53 -1.61 23.90
CA LEU A 85 -17.71 -2.42 24.27
C LEU A 85 -17.61 -2.94 25.71
N ARG A 86 -16.44 -3.47 26.09
CA ARG A 86 -16.17 -4.05 27.41
C ARG A 86 -15.74 -3.04 28.46
N GLU A 87 -15.62 -1.76 28.10
CA GLU A 87 -15.12 -0.69 28.98
C GLU A 87 -13.76 -1.08 29.62
N ASN A 88 -12.91 -1.75 28.83
CA ASN A 88 -11.61 -2.25 29.28
C ASN A 88 -10.53 -1.20 29.01
N THR A 89 -10.07 -0.56 30.07
CA THR A 89 -9.12 0.55 30.03
C THR A 89 -7.71 0.14 29.61
N CYS A 90 -7.35 -1.14 29.74
CA CYS A 90 -6.10 -1.69 29.22
C CYS A 90 -6.16 -1.80 27.69
N LEU A 91 -7.22 -2.39 27.14
CA LEU A 91 -7.43 -2.49 25.69
C LEU A 91 -7.55 -1.12 25.01
N LEU A 92 -8.25 -0.18 25.65
CA LEU A 92 -8.32 1.21 25.17
C LEU A 92 -6.94 1.89 25.16
N ALA A 93 -6.10 1.62 26.18
CA ALA A 93 -4.73 2.13 26.22
C ALA A 93 -3.86 1.53 25.10
N THR A 94 -3.99 0.23 24.84
CA THR A 94 -3.31 -0.45 23.72
C THR A 94 -3.75 0.13 22.37
N PHE A 95 -5.05 0.38 22.17
CA PHE A 95 -5.55 1.05 20.98
C PHE A 95 -4.89 2.41 20.76
N ILE A 96 -4.85 3.24 21.81
CA ILE A 96 -4.20 4.55 21.75
C ILE A 96 -2.71 4.41 21.40
N LEU A 97 -2.00 3.47 22.03
CA LEU A 97 -0.59 3.21 21.74
C LEU A 97 -0.39 2.87 20.26
N LEU A 98 -1.20 1.95 19.70
CA LEU A 98 -1.10 1.54 18.30
C LEU A 98 -1.35 2.71 17.34
N VAL A 99 -2.38 3.52 17.58
CA VAL A 99 -2.67 4.70 16.76
C VAL A 99 -1.56 5.77 16.89
N CYS A 100 -1.00 5.97 18.09
CA CYS A 100 0.14 6.86 18.28
C CYS A 100 1.38 6.39 17.50
N VAL A 101 1.66 5.09 17.48
CA VAL A 101 2.76 4.53 16.69
C VAL A 101 2.53 4.80 15.19
N LEU A 102 1.31 4.60 14.68
CA LEU A 102 0.98 4.95 13.29
C LEU A 102 1.18 6.43 12.99
N LEU A 103 0.77 7.32 13.90
CA LEU A 103 0.95 8.76 13.75
C LEU A 103 2.44 9.14 13.68
N VAL A 104 3.27 8.54 14.53
CA VAL A 104 4.73 8.76 14.50
C VAL A 104 5.31 8.26 13.17
N VAL A 105 4.89 7.07 12.72
CA VAL A 105 5.33 6.51 11.44
C VAL A 105 4.94 7.42 10.26
N GLU A 106 3.72 7.94 10.23
CA GLU A 106 3.23 8.85 9.19
C GLU A 106 4.02 10.17 9.16
N VAL A 107 4.26 10.77 10.33
CA VAL A 107 5.10 11.98 10.45
C VAL A 107 6.54 11.70 10.02
N CYS A 108 7.11 10.56 10.42
CA CYS A 108 8.45 10.15 9.99
C CYS A 108 8.53 10.00 8.47
N PHE A 109 7.55 9.36 7.83
CA PHE A 109 7.49 9.27 6.36
C PHE A 109 7.39 10.64 5.70
N GLY A 110 6.55 11.54 6.22
CA GLY A 110 6.45 12.92 5.73
C GLY A 110 7.77 13.69 5.84
N VAL A 111 8.47 13.59 6.98
CA VAL A 111 9.77 14.23 7.19
C VAL A 111 10.84 13.61 6.27
N MET A 112 10.88 12.28 6.15
CA MET A 112 11.80 11.60 5.24
C MET A 112 11.58 12.05 3.80
N TYR A 113 10.33 12.14 3.34
CA TYR A 113 10.01 12.66 2.02
C TYR A 113 10.56 14.08 1.81
N LEU A 114 10.30 14.99 2.76
CA LEU A 114 10.76 16.39 2.65
C LEU A 114 12.29 16.52 2.63
N VAL A 115 13.01 15.70 3.39
CA VAL A 115 14.48 15.74 3.49
C VAL A 115 15.17 15.05 2.32
N LEU A 116 14.57 13.96 1.81
CA LEU A 116 15.20 13.08 0.84
C LEU A 116 14.76 13.33 -0.60
N LYS A 117 13.65 14.05 -0.84
CA LYS A 117 13.21 14.40 -2.18
C LYS A 117 14.29 15.09 -3.01
N ASP A 118 15.06 16.00 -2.40
CA ASP A 118 16.09 16.78 -3.09
C ASP A 118 17.42 16.00 -3.23
N LYS A 119 17.56 14.87 -2.52
CA LYS A 119 18.79 14.05 -2.49
C LYS A 119 18.75 12.86 -3.43
N GLY A 120 17.68 12.66 -4.20
CA GLY A 120 17.54 11.55 -5.14
C GLY A 120 17.32 10.16 -4.50
N TRP A 121 17.34 10.04 -3.17
CA TRP A 121 17.21 8.73 -2.50
C TRP A 121 15.89 8.01 -2.83
N ILE A 122 14.78 8.76 -2.96
CA ILE A 122 13.48 8.20 -3.35
C ILE A 122 13.56 7.62 -4.77
N LYS A 123 14.25 8.33 -5.68
CA LYS A 123 14.51 7.89 -7.05
C LYS A 123 15.30 6.59 -7.06
N ASP A 124 16.34 6.49 -6.23
CA ASP A 124 17.16 5.29 -6.13
C ASP A 124 16.35 4.09 -5.62
N GLN A 125 15.50 4.28 -4.60
CA GLN A 125 14.62 3.21 -4.10
C GLN A 125 13.60 2.77 -5.16
N ALA A 126 13.00 3.71 -5.89
CA ALA A 126 12.07 3.40 -6.97
C ALA A 126 12.76 2.63 -8.12
N THR A 127 13.97 3.05 -8.48
CA THR A 127 14.82 2.40 -9.48
C THR A 127 15.11 0.95 -9.09
N GLU A 128 15.57 0.71 -7.85
CA GLU A 128 15.90 -0.64 -7.39
C GLU A 128 14.67 -1.55 -7.26
N GLY A 129 13.53 -1.00 -6.80
CA GLY A 129 12.27 -1.74 -6.77
C GLY A 129 11.78 -2.14 -8.16
N LEU A 130 11.75 -1.20 -9.10
CA LEU A 130 11.35 -1.48 -10.50
C LEU A 130 12.34 -2.42 -11.20
N ARG A 131 13.64 -2.31 -10.90
CA ARG A 131 14.67 -3.25 -11.39
C ARG A 131 14.37 -4.67 -10.93
N ALA A 132 14.00 -4.88 -9.67
CA ALA A 132 13.62 -6.19 -9.18
C ALA A 132 12.41 -6.77 -9.94
N PHE A 133 11.37 -5.94 -10.20
CA PHE A 133 10.20 -6.35 -10.99
C PHE A 133 10.55 -6.69 -12.44
N ILE A 134 11.49 -5.96 -13.07
CA ILE A 134 11.94 -6.27 -14.43
C ILE A 134 12.73 -7.59 -14.45
N ILE A 135 13.68 -7.78 -13.55
CA ILE A 135 14.52 -9.00 -13.51
C ILE A 135 13.64 -10.24 -13.30
N HIS A 136 12.70 -10.17 -12.35
CA HIS A 136 11.83 -11.28 -11.96
C HIS A 136 10.47 -11.30 -12.67
N TYR A 137 10.29 -10.53 -13.75
CA TYR A 137 9.01 -10.32 -14.44
C TYR A 137 8.27 -11.62 -14.82
N ARG A 138 8.98 -12.68 -15.22
CA ARG A 138 8.40 -13.98 -15.61
C ARG A 138 8.39 -15.01 -14.49
N GLU A 139 8.92 -14.68 -13.32
CA GLU A 139 9.09 -15.60 -12.20
C GLU A 139 7.95 -15.50 -11.19
N ASP A 140 7.38 -14.31 -10.99
CA ASP A 140 6.25 -14.07 -10.08
C ASP A 140 5.07 -13.38 -10.80
N PRO A 141 3.90 -14.03 -10.92
CA PRO A 141 2.74 -13.46 -11.59
C PRO A 141 2.18 -12.20 -10.90
N ASP A 142 2.34 -12.05 -9.58
CA ASP A 142 1.86 -10.86 -8.87
C ASP A 142 2.74 -9.65 -9.14
N GLN A 143 4.06 -9.86 -9.17
CA GLN A 143 5.01 -8.82 -9.56
C GLN A 143 4.80 -8.42 -11.03
N GLN A 144 4.55 -9.40 -11.89
CA GLN A 144 4.21 -9.18 -13.29
C GLN A 144 2.95 -8.30 -13.43
N ASN A 145 1.87 -8.66 -12.74
CA ASN A 145 0.62 -7.91 -12.77
C ASN A 145 0.79 -6.49 -12.23
N LEU A 146 1.59 -6.31 -11.18
CA LEU A 146 1.83 -4.99 -10.59
C LEU A 146 2.60 -4.07 -11.55
N ILE A 147 3.72 -4.52 -12.12
CA ILE A 147 4.47 -3.69 -13.08
C ILE A 147 3.68 -3.47 -14.37
N ASP A 148 2.89 -4.45 -14.81
CA ASP A 148 2.01 -4.28 -15.97
C ASP A 148 0.97 -3.17 -15.73
N TRP A 149 0.34 -3.14 -14.55
CA TRP A 149 -0.59 -2.09 -14.16
C TRP A 149 0.09 -0.71 -14.03
N ILE A 150 1.30 -0.67 -13.47
CA ILE A 150 2.08 0.58 -13.37
C ILE A 150 2.35 1.15 -14.78
N GLN A 151 2.80 0.32 -15.71
CA GLN A 151 3.19 0.73 -17.05
C GLN A 151 1.99 1.10 -17.94
N GLU A 152 0.92 0.33 -17.87
CA GLU A 152 -0.22 0.52 -18.77
C GLU A 152 -1.26 1.52 -18.24
N ASP A 153 -1.74 1.29 -17.03
CA ASP A 153 -2.95 1.93 -16.52
C ASP A 153 -2.64 3.16 -15.67
N TRP A 154 -1.57 3.10 -14.86
CA TRP A 154 -1.29 4.16 -13.89
C TRP A 154 -0.42 5.29 -14.47
N LEU A 155 0.78 4.96 -14.96
CA LEU A 155 1.79 5.96 -15.33
C LEU A 155 2.01 6.11 -16.84
N GLN A 156 1.52 5.17 -17.67
CA GLN A 156 1.70 5.21 -19.13
C GLN A 156 3.18 5.37 -19.51
N CYS A 157 3.99 4.44 -19.01
CA CYS A 157 5.45 4.47 -19.05
C CYS A 157 6.00 3.10 -19.46
N CYS A 158 7.30 3.01 -19.74
CA CYS A 158 7.96 1.74 -20.02
C CYS A 158 9.38 1.69 -19.46
N GLY A 159 9.67 0.62 -18.73
CA GLY A 159 10.97 0.44 -18.06
C GLY A 159 11.16 1.39 -16.88
N ILE A 160 12.40 1.56 -16.44
CA ILE A 160 12.77 2.37 -15.27
C ILE A 160 13.01 3.81 -15.73
N ASP A 161 14.04 4.00 -16.55
CA ASP A 161 14.37 5.23 -17.26
C ASP A 161 13.91 5.15 -18.73
N GLY A 162 13.70 3.95 -19.27
CA GLY A 162 13.07 3.76 -20.58
C GLY A 162 13.00 2.30 -21.06
N PRO A 163 12.55 2.07 -22.30
CA PRO A 163 12.34 0.72 -22.86
C PRO A 163 13.59 -0.19 -22.86
N LYS A 164 14.80 0.39 -22.83
CA LYS A 164 16.06 -0.37 -22.85
C LYS A 164 16.31 -1.15 -21.56
N ASP A 165 15.69 -0.76 -20.45
CA ASP A 165 15.90 -1.43 -19.15
C ASP A 165 15.46 -2.89 -19.15
N TRP A 166 14.58 -3.26 -20.09
CA TRP A 166 14.16 -4.63 -20.37
C TRP A 166 15.30 -5.55 -20.84
N ASP A 167 16.48 -5.03 -21.18
CA ASP A 167 17.68 -5.85 -21.38
C ASP A 167 18.17 -6.56 -20.12
N SER A 168 17.74 -6.10 -18.94
CA SER A 168 18.04 -6.74 -17.65
C SER A 168 17.25 -8.03 -17.43
N ASN A 169 16.21 -8.29 -18.24
CA ASN A 169 15.39 -9.49 -18.13
C ASN A 169 15.86 -10.57 -19.12
N ASN A 170 15.96 -11.83 -18.67
CA ASN A 170 16.43 -12.95 -19.49
C ASN A 170 15.59 -13.25 -20.73
N TYR A 171 14.30 -12.91 -20.76
CA TYR A 171 13.42 -13.15 -21.92
C TYR A 171 13.47 -12.01 -22.93
N PHE A 172 13.57 -10.77 -22.46
CA PHE A 172 13.54 -9.57 -23.31
C PHE A 172 14.92 -9.12 -23.79
N ASN A 173 16.01 -9.56 -23.15
CA ASN A 173 17.36 -9.26 -23.59
C ASN A 173 17.57 -9.66 -25.06
N CYS A 174 18.12 -8.74 -25.86
CA CYS A 174 18.41 -8.99 -27.27
C CYS A 174 19.27 -10.23 -27.54
N SER A 175 20.22 -10.54 -26.64
CA SER A 175 21.10 -11.72 -26.75
C SER A 175 20.33 -13.03 -26.61
N SER A 176 19.16 -13.01 -25.96
CA SER A 176 18.31 -14.19 -25.76
C SER A 176 17.67 -14.71 -27.04
N TYR A 177 17.77 -13.94 -28.14
CA TYR A 177 17.45 -14.45 -29.47
C TYR A 177 18.28 -15.69 -29.81
N ALA A 178 19.55 -15.73 -29.40
CA ALA A 178 20.44 -16.88 -29.63
C ALA A 178 19.98 -18.16 -28.91
N ILE A 179 19.19 -18.01 -27.84
CA ILE A 179 18.64 -19.10 -27.02
C ILE A 179 17.18 -19.40 -27.41
N GLY A 180 16.63 -18.68 -28.41
CA GLY A 180 15.28 -18.91 -28.94
C GLY A 180 14.17 -18.14 -28.24
N SER A 181 14.47 -17.12 -27.44
CA SER A 181 13.41 -16.26 -26.86
C SER A 181 12.72 -15.45 -27.96
N ARG A 182 11.40 -15.64 -28.11
CA ARG A 182 10.60 -14.87 -29.07
C ARG A 182 10.45 -13.40 -28.67
N GLU A 183 10.62 -13.08 -27.39
CA GLU A 183 10.45 -11.75 -26.81
C GLU A 183 11.77 -10.95 -26.77
N ALA A 184 12.87 -11.53 -27.24
CA ALA A 184 14.16 -10.87 -27.32
C ALA A 184 14.06 -9.58 -28.15
N CYS A 185 14.76 -8.53 -27.70
CA CYS A 185 14.64 -7.17 -28.25
C CYS A 185 13.21 -6.59 -28.22
N GLY A 186 12.31 -7.15 -27.41
CA GLY A 186 10.96 -6.63 -27.21
C GLY A 186 10.78 -5.93 -25.88
N VAL A 187 9.56 -5.46 -25.63
CA VAL A 187 9.08 -5.03 -24.30
C VAL A 187 7.75 -5.74 -24.02
N PRO A 188 7.30 -5.84 -22.76
CA PRO A 188 6.02 -6.45 -22.47
C PRO A 188 4.85 -5.63 -23.02
N PHE A 189 3.69 -6.28 -23.10
CA PHE A 189 2.49 -5.69 -23.66
C PHE A 189 1.97 -4.47 -22.87
N SER A 190 2.35 -4.33 -21.59
CA SER A 190 1.97 -3.21 -20.73
C SER A 190 2.65 -1.89 -21.12
N CYS A 191 3.78 -1.95 -21.83
CA CYS A 191 4.42 -0.79 -22.45
C CYS A 191 3.68 -0.29 -23.71
N CYS A 192 2.68 -1.03 -24.21
CA CYS A 192 1.97 -0.70 -25.44
C CYS A 192 1.05 0.51 -25.27
N ARG A 193 1.10 1.43 -26.25
CA ARG A 193 0.11 2.50 -26.37
C ARG A 193 -1.18 1.94 -26.96
N ARG A 194 -2.29 2.22 -26.30
CA ARG A 194 -3.61 1.89 -26.85
C ARG A 194 -3.96 2.87 -27.96
N GLN A 195 -4.24 2.37 -29.17
CA GLN A 195 -4.66 3.24 -30.28
C GLN A 195 -6.17 3.50 -30.23
N SER A 196 -6.59 4.70 -30.62
CA SER A 196 -8.00 5.13 -30.59
C SER A 196 -8.95 4.29 -31.45
N HIS A 197 -8.43 3.59 -32.46
CA HIS A 197 -9.22 2.80 -33.42
C HIS A 197 -9.12 1.28 -33.18
N GLU A 198 -8.43 0.85 -32.13
CA GLU A 198 -8.28 -0.57 -31.82
C GLU A 198 -9.53 -1.14 -31.14
N LEU A 199 -10.28 -1.97 -31.87
CA LEU A 199 -11.36 -2.82 -31.32
C LEU A 199 -10.81 -3.90 -30.37
N ILE A 200 -9.62 -4.42 -30.66
CA ILE A 200 -8.93 -5.44 -29.87
C ILE A 200 -7.55 -4.89 -29.51
N LYS A 201 -7.23 -4.89 -28.22
CA LYS A 201 -5.93 -4.42 -27.74
C LYS A 201 -4.81 -5.29 -28.30
N ASN A 202 -3.85 -4.67 -28.98
CA ASN A 202 -2.70 -5.36 -29.54
C ASN A 202 -1.68 -5.72 -28.43
N LYS A 203 -1.77 -6.94 -27.91
CA LYS A 203 -0.78 -7.46 -26.94
C LYS A 203 0.58 -7.80 -27.56
N GLN A 204 0.71 -7.75 -28.89
CA GLN A 204 1.94 -8.04 -29.61
C GLN A 204 2.68 -6.78 -30.07
N CYS A 205 2.26 -5.59 -29.63
CA CYS A 205 2.90 -4.35 -30.10
C CYS A 205 4.39 -4.27 -29.72
N GLY A 206 4.78 -4.89 -28.60
CA GLY A 206 6.12 -4.78 -28.03
C GLY A 206 7.16 -5.73 -28.64
N TYR A 207 6.78 -6.60 -29.58
CA TYR A 207 7.74 -7.52 -30.21
C TYR A 207 8.67 -6.81 -31.18
N ASP A 208 9.95 -7.15 -31.14
CA ASP A 208 11.00 -6.70 -32.05
C ASP A 208 11.23 -5.16 -32.06
N VAL A 209 10.55 -4.38 -31.22
CA VAL A 209 10.56 -2.90 -31.22
C VAL A 209 11.93 -2.29 -30.89
N ARG A 210 12.81 -3.04 -30.21
CA ARG A 210 14.17 -2.60 -29.86
C ARG A 210 15.24 -3.17 -30.79
N LYS A 211 14.85 -3.92 -31.83
CA LYS A 211 15.79 -4.52 -32.78
C LYS A 211 16.38 -3.44 -33.70
N GLU A 212 17.66 -3.59 -34.04
CA GLU A 212 18.30 -2.70 -35.02
C GLU A 212 17.59 -2.78 -36.38
N GLY A 213 17.32 -1.61 -36.98
CA GLY A 213 16.63 -1.51 -38.26
C GLY A 213 15.10 -1.68 -38.18
N TYR A 214 14.49 -1.55 -37.00
CA TYR A 214 13.03 -1.53 -36.86
C TYR A 214 12.42 -0.41 -37.71
N SER A 215 11.52 -0.77 -38.62
CA SER A 215 11.06 0.11 -39.70
C SER A 215 9.98 1.11 -39.29
N PHE A 216 9.39 0.96 -38.10
CA PHE A 216 8.27 1.77 -37.65
C PHE A 216 8.68 2.77 -36.57
N GLU A 217 7.90 3.84 -36.45
CA GLU A 217 8.11 4.88 -35.45
C GLU A 217 7.70 4.37 -34.06
N ILE A 218 8.70 4.06 -33.23
CA ILE A 218 8.55 3.43 -31.91
C ILE A 218 7.66 4.27 -30.97
N SER A 219 7.78 5.60 -31.02
CA SER A 219 7.05 6.56 -30.18
C SER A 219 5.52 6.50 -30.32
N LYS A 220 5.01 5.96 -31.44
CA LYS A 220 3.57 5.76 -31.68
C LYS A 220 3.06 4.42 -31.17
N ILE A 221 3.96 3.46 -30.92
CA ILE A 221 3.63 2.07 -30.60
C ILE A 221 3.77 1.81 -29.10
N ILE A 222 4.82 2.33 -28.48
CA ILE A 222 5.11 2.11 -27.05
C ILE A 222 5.28 3.43 -26.29
N TYR A 223 5.16 3.37 -24.97
CA TYR A 223 5.63 4.45 -24.12
C TYR A 223 7.16 4.46 -24.09
N GLU A 224 7.80 5.58 -24.44
CA GLU A 224 9.27 5.71 -24.37
C GLU A 224 9.74 6.28 -23.03
N LYS A 225 8.83 6.88 -22.27
CA LYS A 225 9.13 7.52 -21.01
C LYS A 225 9.34 6.48 -19.92
N GLY A 226 10.43 6.59 -19.17
CA GLY A 226 10.70 5.78 -17.98
C GLY A 226 9.67 5.98 -16.87
N CYS A 227 9.35 4.91 -16.15
CA CYS A 227 8.36 4.95 -15.08
C CYS A 227 8.81 5.77 -13.86
N VAL A 228 10.12 5.88 -13.59
CA VAL A 228 10.62 6.72 -12.50
C VAL A 228 10.32 8.19 -12.79
N GLN A 229 10.68 8.66 -13.98
CA GLN A 229 10.38 10.03 -14.41
C GLN A 229 8.87 10.29 -14.49
N ALA A 230 8.10 9.34 -15.02
CA ALA A 230 6.63 9.46 -15.07
C ALA A 230 6.02 9.55 -13.66
N GLY A 231 6.55 8.77 -12.71
CA GLY A 231 6.15 8.78 -11.31
C GLY A 231 6.48 10.08 -10.59
N GLU A 232 7.66 10.66 -10.82
CA GLU A 232 8.05 11.97 -10.29
C GLU A 232 7.06 13.05 -10.74
N GLU A 233 6.77 13.13 -12.04
CA GLU A 233 5.80 14.11 -12.52
C GLU A 233 4.37 13.84 -12.05
N TRP A 234 3.98 12.57 -11.91
CA TRP A 234 2.68 12.23 -11.33
C TRP A 234 2.59 12.69 -9.88
N MET A 235 3.66 12.51 -9.10
CA MET A 235 3.77 12.98 -7.72
C MET A 235 3.68 14.51 -7.65
N GLU A 236 4.41 15.23 -8.50
CA GLU A 236 4.37 16.69 -8.57
C GLU A 236 2.96 17.22 -8.92
N ARG A 237 2.31 16.60 -9.90
CA ARG A 237 0.94 16.97 -10.30
C ARG A 237 -0.09 16.71 -9.20
N ASN A 238 0.10 15.68 -8.39
CA ASN A 238 -0.86 15.25 -7.36
C ASN A 238 -0.44 15.63 -5.93
N LEU A 239 0.63 16.40 -5.76
CA LEU A 239 1.22 16.71 -4.46
C LEU A 239 0.21 17.33 -3.48
N ILE A 240 -0.68 18.19 -3.98
CA ILE A 240 -1.73 18.83 -3.17
C ILE A 240 -2.71 17.79 -2.63
N ILE A 241 -3.16 16.86 -3.48
CA ILE A 241 -4.12 15.81 -3.10
C ILE A 241 -3.49 14.89 -2.05
N ILE A 242 -2.24 14.45 -2.29
CA ILE A 242 -1.50 13.57 -1.39
C ILE A 242 -1.30 14.26 -0.04
N SER A 243 -0.81 15.50 -0.03
CA SER A 243 -0.58 16.26 1.20
C SER A 243 -1.87 16.50 1.98
N THR A 244 -2.96 16.82 1.27
CA THR A 244 -4.29 17.00 1.89
C THR A 244 -4.79 15.69 2.51
N SER A 245 -4.61 14.55 1.83
CA SER A 245 -5.02 13.25 2.35
C SER A 245 -4.25 12.84 3.62
N ALA A 246 -2.96 13.15 3.69
CA ALA A 246 -2.14 12.92 4.88
C ALA A 246 -2.60 13.79 6.06
N ILE A 247 -2.84 15.09 5.83
CA ILE A 247 -3.35 15.99 6.89
C ILE A 247 -4.70 15.51 7.43
N ILE A 248 -5.61 15.08 6.55
CA ILE A 248 -6.91 14.53 6.94
C ILE A 248 -6.73 13.26 7.77
N THR A 249 -5.81 12.38 7.38
CA THR A 249 -5.52 11.13 8.11
C THR A 249 -4.99 11.43 9.52
N ILE A 250 -4.03 12.35 9.66
CA ILE A 250 -3.51 12.81 10.95
C ILE A 250 -4.64 13.41 11.80
N PHE A 251 -5.51 14.24 11.21
CA PHE A 251 -6.64 14.83 11.93
C PHE A 251 -7.56 13.75 12.52
N PHE A 252 -7.92 12.74 11.74
CA PHE A 252 -8.76 11.64 12.21
C PHE A 252 -8.07 10.78 13.28
N GLN A 253 -6.78 10.49 13.14
CA GLN A 253 -6.01 9.76 14.15
C GLN A 253 -6.01 10.51 15.50
N ILE A 254 -5.76 11.83 15.48
CA ILE A 254 -5.80 12.66 16.69
C ILE A 254 -7.20 12.67 17.31
N LEU A 255 -8.24 12.81 16.49
CA LEU A 255 -9.62 12.75 16.94
C LEU A 255 -9.95 11.41 17.61
N PHE A 256 -9.53 10.29 17.01
CA PHE A 256 -9.68 8.95 17.62
C PHE A 256 -8.92 8.83 18.94
N ILE A 257 -7.71 9.37 19.04
CA ILE A 257 -6.94 9.37 20.28
C ILE A 257 -7.69 10.16 21.36
N ILE A 258 -8.12 11.38 21.07
CA ILE A 258 -8.86 12.23 22.03
C ILE A 258 -10.14 11.52 22.48
N PHE A 259 -10.87 10.93 21.53
CA PHE A 259 -12.10 10.24 21.85
C PHE A 259 -11.85 9.01 22.74
N THR A 260 -10.88 8.18 22.40
CA THR A 260 -10.57 7.01 23.22
C THR A 260 -10.04 7.41 24.61
N GLN A 261 -9.26 8.49 24.71
CA GLN A 261 -8.76 8.99 26.00
C GLN A 261 -9.87 9.51 26.89
N ASN A 262 -10.80 10.31 26.35
CA ASN A 262 -11.96 10.79 27.09
C ASN A 262 -12.82 9.62 27.58
N LEU A 263 -13.11 8.63 26.72
CA LEU A 263 -13.86 7.43 27.10
C LEU A 263 -13.12 6.66 28.22
N ARG A 264 -11.80 6.51 28.10
CA ARG A 264 -10.97 5.85 29.11
C ARG A 264 -10.96 6.60 30.44
N ALA A 265 -10.95 7.94 30.42
CA ALA A 265 -11.02 8.78 31.61
C ALA A 265 -12.38 8.69 32.30
N GLU A 266 -13.48 8.73 31.53
CA GLU A 266 -14.85 8.52 32.04
C GLU A 266 -15.00 7.16 32.74
N ILE A 267 -14.49 6.09 32.11
CA ILE A 267 -14.52 4.74 32.70
C ILE A 267 -13.71 4.69 34.00
N ASN A 268 -12.54 5.31 34.06
CA ASN A 268 -11.71 5.34 35.26
C ASN A 268 -12.36 6.14 36.40
N ALA A 269 -12.96 7.30 36.08
CA ALA A 269 -13.69 8.11 37.04
C ALA A 269 -14.92 7.36 37.60
N GLN A 270 -15.63 6.64 36.74
CA GLN A 270 -16.73 5.79 37.18
C GLN A 270 -16.21 4.67 38.10
N LYS A 271 -15.11 3.98 37.74
CA LYS A 271 -14.50 2.93 38.59
C LYS A 271 -14.05 3.45 39.95
N SER A 272 -13.51 4.67 40.05
CA SER A 272 -13.08 5.25 41.32
C SER A 272 -14.22 5.59 42.28
N LYS A 273 -15.46 5.65 41.82
CA LYS A 273 -16.63 5.86 42.70
C LYS A 273 -17.07 4.59 43.44
N TRP A 274 -16.69 3.42 42.94
CA TRP A 274 -17.06 2.12 43.52
C TRP A 274 -16.05 1.58 44.54
N HIS A 275 -14.90 2.25 44.69
CA HIS A 275 -13.85 1.96 45.66
C HIS A 275 -13.77 3.07 46.71
#